data_AF-A0AAJ2AS87-F1
#
_entry.id   AF-A0AAJ2AS87-F1
#
_cell.length_a   1.000
_cell.length_b   1.000
_cell.length_c   1.000
_cell.angle_alpha   90.00
_cell.angle_beta   90.00
_cell.angle_gamma   90.00
#
_symmetry.space_group_name_H-M   'P 1'
#
loop_
_entity.id
_entity.type
_entity.pdbx_description
1 polymer ?
#
loop_
_entity_poly.entity_id
_entity_poly.type
_entity_poly.pdbx_seq_one_letter_code
_entity_poly.pdbx_strand_id
1 'polypeptide(L)'
;MTPSLGLLVQSFFTDHLPVQKGLRQGSIRSYRDTVRLFLCFVSEQRGGSIASLTLDDLGFEQVLAFLKYLEQQRGNSVRTRNQRRAALNTFFSYLALRVLPFAVKGPGVFGVMAPAKGA
;
A
#
# COMPACT_ATOMS: atom_id res chain seq x y z
N MET A 1 -22.28 -0.19 3.32
CA MET A 1 -21.45 0.42 4.39
C MET A 1 -20.00 0.14 4.06
N THR A 2 -19.22 1.18 3.77
CA THR A 2 -17.79 1.04 3.46
C THR A 2 -17.03 0.77 4.76
N PRO A 3 -16.20 -0.28 4.86
CA PRO A 3 -15.42 -0.52 6.07
C PRO A 3 -14.45 0.64 6.32
N SER A 4 -14.17 0.92 7.60
CA SER A 4 -13.19 1.94 7.96
C SER A 4 -11.79 1.56 7.48
N LEU A 5 -10.94 2.56 7.25
CA LEU A 5 -9.56 2.34 6.84
C LEU A 5 -8.80 1.44 7.82
N GLY A 6 -9.01 1.62 9.12
CA GLY A 6 -8.38 0.80 10.16
C GLY A 6 -8.71 -0.68 10.02
N LEU A 7 -9.98 -1.02 9.77
CA LEU A 7 -10.40 -2.41 9.54
C LEU A 7 -9.78 -2.99 8.27
N LEU A 8 -9.72 -2.20 7.18
CA LEU A 8 -9.09 -2.63 5.93
C LEU A 8 -7.58 -2.87 6.10
N VAL A 9 -6.89 -2.01 6.84
CA VAL A 9 -5.46 -2.18 7.15
C VAL A 9 -5.25 -3.44 8.01
N GLN A 10 -6.09 -3.65 9.02
CA GLN A 10 -6.02 -4.85 9.84
C GLN A 10 -6.19 -6.11 8.99
N SER A 11 -7.28 -6.23 8.24
CA SER A 11 -7.57 -7.40 7.42
C SER A 11 -6.57 -7.61 6.29
N PHE A 12 -5.93 -6.55 5.80
CA PHE A 12 -4.80 -6.68 4.88
C PHE A 12 -3.65 -7.49 5.50
N PHE A 13 -3.28 -7.21 6.76
CA PHE A 13 -2.16 -7.87 7.43
C PHE A 13 -2.53 -9.20 8.10
N THR A 14 -3.77 -9.40 8.52
CA THR A 14 -4.20 -10.61 9.24
C THR A 14 -4.78 -11.67 8.33
N ASP A 15 -5.31 -11.30 7.16
CA ASP A 15 -5.96 -12.23 6.23
C ASP A 15 -5.33 -12.17 4.84
N HIS A 16 -5.34 -11.00 4.17
CA HIS A 16 -4.94 -10.93 2.77
C HIS A 16 -3.48 -11.35 2.52
N LEU A 17 -2.51 -10.79 3.24
CA LEU A 17 -1.11 -11.14 3.05
C LEU A 17 -0.75 -12.58 3.47
N PRO A 18 -1.14 -13.06 4.67
CA PRO A 18 -0.79 -14.41 5.10
C PRO A 18 -1.62 -15.51 4.42
N VAL A 19 -2.94 -15.35 4.31
CA VAL A 19 -3.85 -16.42 3.85
C VAL A 19 -4.01 -16.38 2.34
N GLN A 20 -4.33 -15.22 1.76
CA GLN A 20 -4.64 -15.14 0.32
C GLN A 20 -3.39 -15.05 -0.55
N LYS A 21 -2.35 -14.34 -0.10
CA LYS A 21 -1.08 -14.20 -0.83
C LYS A 21 0.00 -15.20 -0.39
N GLY A 22 -0.16 -15.88 0.74
CA GLY A 22 0.82 -16.86 1.25
C GLY A 22 2.19 -16.25 1.55
N LEU A 23 2.26 -14.97 1.94
CA LEU A 23 3.56 -14.31 2.16
C LEU A 23 4.22 -14.77 3.45
N ARG A 24 5.55 -14.91 3.41
CA ARG A 24 6.37 -15.17 4.60
C ARG A 24 6.41 -13.95 5.51
N GLN A 25 6.64 -14.18 6.80
CA GLN A 25 6.65 -13.13 7.84
C GLN A 25 7.61 -11.96 7.54
N GLY A 26 8.78 -12.23 6.94
CA GLY A 26 9.73 -11.17 6.55
C GLY A 26 9.13 -10.21 5.51
N SER A 27 8.43 -10.75 4.51
CA SER A 27 7.73 -9.96 3.50
C SER A 27 6.56 -9.19 4.13
N ILE A 28 5.77 -9.82 4.99
CA ILE A 28 4.67 -9.16 5.71
C ILE A 28 5.19 -7.98 6.54
N ARG A 29 6.33 -8.13 7.22
CA ARG A 29 6.98 -7.06 7.98
C ARG A 29 7.38 -5.89 7.08
N SER A 30 8.00 -6.18 5.94
CA SER A 30 8.36 -5.15 4.95
C SER A 30 7.13 -4.40 4.40
N TYR A 31 6.02 -5.10 4.17
CA TYR A 31 4.76 -4.48 3.76
C TYR A 31 4.19 -3.59 4.87
N ARG A 32 4.21 -4.05 6.13
CA ARG A 32 3.76 -3.29 7.29
C ARG A 32 4.57 -2.01 7.46
N ASP A 33 5.88 -2.09 7.37
CA ASP A 33 6.75 -0.93 7.50
C ASP A 33 6.52 0.07 6.36
N THR A 34 6.18 -0.41 5.16
CA THR A 34 5.83 0.44 4.02
C THR A 34 4.49 1.14 4.22
N VAL A 35 3.43 0.40 4.53
CA VAL A 35 2.08 0.95 4.73
C VAL A 35 2.07 1.91 5.91
N ARG A 36 2.72 1.56 7.02
CA ARG A 36 2.86 2.46 8.18
C ARG A 36 3.53 3.77 7.79
N LEU A 37 4.67 3.70 7.10
CA LEU A 37 5.41 4.91 6.71
C LEU A 37 4.59 5.78 5.75
N PHE A 38 3.84 5.17 4.83
CA PHE A 38 2.94 5.88 3.95
C PHE A 38 1.81 6.58 4.71
N LEU A 39 1.13 5.90 5.64
CA LEU A 39 0.05 6.49 6.42
C LEU A 39 0.55 7.63 7.32
N CYS A 40 1.73 7.49 7.94
CA CYS A 40 2.39 8.58 8.66
C CYS A 40 2.62 9.79 7.75
N PHE A 41 3.18 9.57 6.56
CA PHE A 41 3.45 10.63 5.59
C PHE A 41 2.17 11.38 5.18
N VAL A 42 1.08 10.67 4.87
CA VAL A 42 -0.20 11.31 4.51
C VAL A 42 -0.77 12.10 5.68
N SER A 43 -0.71 11.54 6.89
CA SER A 43 -1.16 12.22 8.11
C SER A 43 -0.41 13.52 8.37
N GLU A 44 0.91 13.50 8.20
CA GLU A 44 1.78 14.67 8.35
C GLU A 44 1.46 15.75 7.30
N GLN A 45 1.26 15.36 6.04
CA GLN A 45 0.88 16.29 4.97
C GLN A 45 -0.48 16.96 5.21
N ARG A 46 -1.43 16.23 5.81
CA ARG A 46 -2.77 16.75 6.15
C ARG A 46 -2.77 17.58 7.44
N GLY A 47 -1.71 17.51 8.26
CA GLY A 47 -1.67 18.14 9.58
C GLY A 47 -2.61 17.49 10.60
N GLY A 48 -2.92 16.19 10.43
CA GLY A 48 -3.89 15.46 11.24
C GLY A 48 -3.31 14.22 11.93
N SER A 49 -4.18 13.48 12.62
CA SER A 49 -3.84 12.18 13.22
C SER A 49 -4.05 11.04 12.24
N ILE A 50 -3.22 10.01 12.30
CA ILE A 50 -3.34 8.80 11.46
C ILE A 50 -4.73 8.16 11.65
N ALA A 51 -5.29 8.24 12.86
CA ALA A 51 -6.61 7.69 13.17
C ALA A 51 -7.76 8.44 12.47
N SER A 52 -7.53 9.66 11.98
CA SER A 52 -8.50 10.47 11.24
C SER A 52 -8.43 10.29 9.72
N LEU A 53 -7.51 9.45 9.24
CA LEU A 53 -7.39 9.14 7.83
C LEU A 53 -8.56 8.27 7.35
N THR A 54 -9.07 8.65 6.19
CA THR A 54 -10.13 8.00 5.45
C THR A 54 -9.57 7.45 4.14
N LEU A 55 -10.38 6.71 3.37
CA LEU A 55 -9.97 6.22 2.07
C LEU A 55 -9.75 7.36 1.06
N ASP A 56 -10.51 8.44 1.17
CA ASP A 56 -10.41 9.60 0.28
C ASP A 56 -9.09 10.37 0.45
N ASP A 57 -8.45 10.24 1.61
CA ASP A 57 -7.11 10.79 1.86
C ASP A 57 -6.01 9.98 1.15
N LEU A 58 -6.31 8.75 0.68
CA LEU A 58 -5.35 7.85 0.06
C LEU A 58 -5.55 7.83 -1.46
N GLY A 59 -4.81 8.67 -2.17
CA GLY A 59 -4.89 8.79 -3.62
C GLY A 59 -3.56 8.60 -4.34
N PHE A 60 -3.65 8.65 -5.67
CA PHE A 60 -2.50 8.59 -6.56
C PHE A 60 -1.47 9.69 -6.25
N GLU A 61 -1.92 10.91 -6.00
CA GLU A 61 -1.06 12.06 -5.68
C GLU A 61 -0.26 11.82 -4.39
N GLN A 62 -0.89 11.26 -3.36
CA GLN A 62 -0.22 10.93 -2.10
C GLN A 62 0.83 9.84 -2.30
N VAL A 63 0.56 8.83 -3.13
CA VAL A 63 1.54 7.79 -3.48
C VAL A 63 2.71 8.40 -4.25
N LEU A 64 2.44 9.26 -5.23
CA LEU A 64 3.48 9.93 -6.01
C LEU A 64 4.38 10.80 -5.12
N ALA A 65 3.76 11.64 -4.28
CA ALA A 65 4.46 12.49 -3.33
C ALA A 65 5.28 11.65 -2.33
N PHE A 66 4.73 10.54 -1.85
CA PHE A 66 5.44 9.62 -0.97
C PHE A 66 6.66 9.00 -1.63
N LEU A 67 6.56 8.52 -2.89
CA LEU A 67 7.69 7.94 -3.59
C LEU A 67 8.80 8.97 -3.82
N LYS A 68 8.45 10.22 -4.16
CA LYS A 68 9.42 11.34 -4.24
C LYS A 68 10.09 11.62 -2.89
N TYR A 69 9.31 11.65 -1.80
CA TYR A 69 9.83 11.81 -0.44
C TYR A 69 10.83 10.71 -0.06
N LEU A 70 10.56 9.45 -0.43
CA LEU A 70 11.48 8.34 -0.15
C LEU A 70 12.84 8.50 -0.83
N GLU A 71 12.87 9.05 -2.05
CA GLU A 71 14.11 9.30 -2.79
C GLU A 71 14.84 10.51 -2.23
N GLN A 72 14.14 11.64 -2.11
CA GLN A 72 14.77 12.94 -1.86
C GLN A 72 15.14 13.15 -0.39
N GLN A 73 14.27 12.75 0.52
CA GLN A 73 14.43 13.05 1.95
C GLN A 73 15.02 11.88 2.73
N ARG A 74 14.74 10.64 2.29
CA ARG A 74 15.23 9.44 2.96
C ARG A 74 16.43 8.78 2.28
N GLY A 75 16.82 9.26 1.09
CA GLY A 75 17.96 8.72 0.35
C GLY A 75 17.82 7.24 0.00
N ASN A 76 16.60 6.72 -0.10
CA ASN A 76 16.39 5.31 -0.40
C ASN A 76 16.89 4.99 -1.80
N SER A 77 17.60 3.87 -1.93
CA SER A 77 17.97 3.35 -3.25
C SER A 77 16.74 3.07 -4.12
N VAL A 78 16.93 3.12 -5.44
CA VAL A 78 15.89 2.78 -6.43
C VAL A 78 15.28 1.40 -6.15
N ARG A 79 16.09 0.43 -5.72
CA ARG A 79 15.64 -0.91 -5.33
C ARG A 79 14.66 -0.87 -4.15
N THR A 80 15.01 -0.15 -3.08
CA THR A 80 14.17 0.00 -1.89
C THR A 80 12.87 0.73 -2.21
N ARG A 81 12.95 1.79 -3.04
CA ARG A 81 11.77 2.51 -3.54
C ARG A 81 10.84 1.59 -4.32
N ASN A 82 11.37 0.80 -5.25
CA ASN A 82 10.56 -0.11 -6.07
C ASN A 82 9.89 -1.20 -5.22
N GLN A 83 10.58 -1.72 -4.20
CA GLN A 83 9.98 -2.65 -3.23
C GLN A 83 8.81 -2.00 -2.48
N ARG A 84 8.98 -0.76 -2.00
CA ARG A 84 7.91 -0.01 -1.34
C ARG A 84 6.74 0.28 -2.28
N ARG A 85 7.01 0.65 -3.54
CA ARG A 85 5.98 0.81 -4.58
C ARG A 85 5.20 -0.49 -4.81
N ALA A 86 5.86 -1.63 -4.87
CA ALA A 86 5.21 -2.93 -5.06
C ALA A 86 4.28 -3.28 -3.87
N ALA A 87 4.71 -2.99 -2.63
CA ALA A 87 3.87 -3.16 -1.45
C ALA A 87 2.64 -2.24 -1.48
N LEU A 88 2.82 -0.96 -1.87
CA LEU A 88 1.69 -0.03 -2.03
C LEU A 88 0.73 -0.47 -3.13
N ASN A 89 1.23 -0.87 -4.30
CA ASN A 89 0.38 -1.41 -5.37
C ASN A 89 -0.48 -2.57 -4.85
N THR A 90 0.11 -3.50 -4.11
CA THR A 90 -0.64 -4.63 -3.54
C THR A 90 -1.69 -4.17 -2.55
N PHE A 91 -1.37 -3.19 -1.71
CA PHE A 91 -2.32 -2.60 -0.76
C PHE A 91 -3.48 -1.90 -1.47
N PHE A 92 -3.22 -1.05 -2.46
CA PHE A 92 -4.28 -0.36 -3.20
C PHE A 92 -5.15 -1.30 -4.04
N SER A 93 -4.56 -2.36 -4.64
CA SER A 93 -5.37 -3.41 -5.29
C SER A 93 -6.29 -4.11 -4.29
N TYR A 94 -5.81 -4.38 -3.08
CA TYR A 94 -6.64 -4.94 -2.02
C TYR A 94 -7.79 -4.00 -1.61
N LEU A 95 -7.50 -2.71 -1.42
CA LEU A 95 -8.52 -1.71 -1.09
C LEU A 95 -9.59 -1.63 -2.18
N ALA A 96 -9.18 -1.56 -3.45
CA ALA A 96 -10.10 -1.47 -4.59
C ALA A 96 -11.08 -2.65 -4.64
N LEU A 97 -10.60 -3.88 -4.38
CA LEU A 97 -11.42 -5.09 -4.34
C LEU A 97 -12.45 -5.11 -3.20
N ARG A 98 -12.21 -4.37 -2.12
CA ARG A 98 -13.09 -4.37 -0.92
C ARG A 98 -14.03 -3.18 -0.86
N VAL A 99 -13.68 -2.09 -1.54
CA VAL A 99 -14.45 -0.84 -1.57
C VAL A 99 -15.41 -0.81 -2.75
N LEU A 100 -15.02 -1.39 -3.90
CA LEU A 100 -15.91 -1.48 -5.06
C LEU A 100 -16.86 -2.68 -4.89
N PRO A 101 -18.19 -2.50 -4.86
CA PRO A 101 -19.12 -3.56 -4.50
C PRO A 101 -19.06 -4.78 -5.42
N PHE A 102 -18.81 -4.62 -6.72
CA PHE A 102 -18.63 -5.73 -7.65
C PHE A 102 -17.75 -5.25 -8.82
N ALA A 103 -16.86 -6.12 -9.29
CA ALA A 103 -15.83 -5.87 -10.29
C ALA A 103 -16.27 -4.99 -11.48
N VAL A 104 -15.54 -3.89 -11.72
CA VAL A 104 -15.46 -3.28 -13.05
C VAL A 104 -14.23 -3.83 -13.75
N LYS A 105 -14.46 -4.51 -14.88
CA LYS A 105 -13.45 -5.02 -15.81
C LYS A 105 -12.92 -3.85 -16.67
N GLY A 106 -11.61 -3.56 -16.57
CA GLY A 106 -10.76 -2.96 -17.62
C GLY A 106 -10.43 -1.45 -17.49
N PRO A 107 -9.43 -0.92 -18.23
CA PRO A 107 -8.21 -1.55 -18.76
C PRO A 107 -6.93 -1.07 -18.03
N GLY A 108 -6.02 -2.00 -17.78
CA GLY A 108 -4.58 -1.78 -18.03
C GLY A 108 -3.88 -0.61 -17.32
N VAL A 109 -3.94 -0.52 -15.99
CA VAL A 109 -2.80 -0.03 -15.21
C VAL A 109 -2.57 -1.05 -14.10
N PHE A 110 -1.31 -1.35 -13.75
CA PHE A 110 -0.91 -2.41 -12.79
C PHE A 110 -0.75 -3.83 -13.38
N GLY A 111 0.00 -3.93 -14.48
CA GLY A 111 0.82 -5.11 -14.73
C GLY A 111 1.89 -5.24 -13.65
N VAL A 112 1.66 -6.08 -12.65
CA VAL A 112 2.70 -6.49 -11.69
C VAL A 112 3.52 -7.59 -12.33
N MET A 113 4.68 -7.22 -12.86
CA MET A 113 5.79 -8.13 -13.07
C MET A 113 6.17 -8.72 -11.71
N ALA A 114 5.93 -10.03 -11.55
CA ALA A 114 6.40 -10.78 -10.40
C ALA A 114 7.94 -10.71 -10.32
N PRO A 115 8.55 -10.65 -9.12
CA PRO A 115 9.99 -10.73 -9.02
C PRO A 115 10.44 -12.09 -9.53
N ALA A 116 11.36 -12.08 -10.50
CA ALA A 116 12.14 -13.25 -10.89
C ALA A 116 12.70 -13.89 -9.61
N LYS A 117 12.32 -15.16 -9.37
CA LYS A 117 13.03 -16.01 -8.43
C LYS A 117 14.44 -16.17 -8.98
N GLY A 118 15.44 -15.71 -8.23
CA GLY A 118 16.81 -16.05 -8.50
C GLY A 118 17.01 -17.57 -8.40
N ALA A 119 17.65 -18.10 -9.43
CA ALA A 119 18.64 -19.16 -9.37
C ALA A 119 19.69 -18.80 -10.42
#